data_AF-A0A661BDQ1-F1
#
_entry.id   AF-A0A661BDQ1-F1
#
_cell.length_a   1.000
_cell.length_b   1.000
_cell.length_c   1.000
_cell.angle_alpha   90.00
_cell.angle_beta   90.00
_cell.angle_gamma   90.00
#
_symmetry.space_group_name_H-M   'P 1'
#
loop_
_entity.id
_entity.type
_entity.pdbx_description
1 polymer ?
#
loop_
_entity_poly.entity_id
_entity_poly.type
_entity_poly.pdbx_seq_one_letter_code
_entity_poly.pdbx_strand_id
1 'polypeptide(L)'
;MVYAFQRARDLGGETHLFSFYPEEGSDLEHLNPPPIDQYRRMQIARFLIDEDIARAEDMEFDENGRLIYFGISSKLLDEVIESGTPFMTSGCKGKDGTVACNRPYANSRPGPRMRNYPFPPTKDDIELIRAQLETGEELPFEVEIS
;
A
#
# COMPACT_ATOMS: atom_id res chain seq x y z
N MET A 1 -8.99 -7.37 -6.17
CA MET A 1 -7.66 -7.41 -5.51
C MET A 1 -7.76 -7.98 -4.09
N VAL A 2 -8.55 -7.40 -3.19
CA VAL A 2 -8.73 -7.88 -1.80
C VAL A 2 -9.00 -9.39 -1.69
N TYR A 3 -9.96 -9.94 -2.45
CA TYR A 3 -10.22 -11.38 -2.47
C TYR A 3 -9.04 -12.25 -2.94
N ALA A 4 -8.13 -11.70 -3.76
CA ALA A 4 -6.92 -12.41 -4.15
C ALA A 4 -5.91 -12.49 -3.00
N PHE A 5 -5.80 -11.42 -2.19
CA PHE A 5 -5.02 -11.45 -0.95
C PHE A 5 -5.58 -12.50 0.02
N GLN A 6 -6.90 -12.49 0.23
CA GLN A 6 -7.56 -13.48 1.09
C GLN A 6 -7.30 -14.91 0.62
N ARG A 7 -7.45 -15.17 -0.69
CA ARG A 7 -7.18 -16.48 -1.25
C ARG A 7 -5.71 -16.90 -1.06
N ALA A 8 -4.76 -15.98 -1.22
CA ALA A 8 -3.36 -16.27 -0.96
C ALA A 8 -3.13 -16.63 0.52
N ARG A 9 -3.72 -15.86 1.44
CA ARG A 9 -3.63 -16.09 2.88
C ARG A 9 -4.27 -17.42 3.29
N ASP A 10 -5.45 -17.74 2.78
CA ASP A 10 -6.16 -19.00 3.06
C ASP A 10 -5.36 -20.24 2.59
N LEU A 11 -4.47 -20.07 1.60
CA LEU A 11 -3.54 -21.11 1.13
C LEU A 11 -2.23 -21.15 1.94
N GLY A 12 -2.09 -20.33 2.99
CA GLY A 12 -0.90 -20.22 3.83
C GLY A 12 0.21 -19.32 3.25
N GLY A 13 -0.11 -18.51 2.23
CA GLY A 13 0.83 -17.56 1.63
C GLY A 13 0.88 -16.21 2.37
N GLU A 14 1.94 -15.44 2.08
CA GLU A 14 2.05 -14.02 2.39
C GLU A 14 2.07 -13.21 1.09
N THR A 15 1.48 -12.02 1.09
CA THR A 15 1.35 -11.21 -0.12
C THR A 15 2.46 -10.17 -0.23
N HIS A 16 3.16 -10.13 -1.36
CA HIS A 16 4.03 -9.01 -1.73
C HIS A 16 3.35 -8.11 -2.75
N LEU A 17 3.02 -6.88 -2.34
CA LEU A 17 2.28 -5.92 -3.16
C LEU A 17 3.19 -4.85 -3.72
N PHE A 18 3.16 -4.68 -5.04
CA PHE A 18 3.81 -3.58 -5.75
C PHE A 18 2.80 -2.86 -6.64
N SER A 19 2.91 -1.53 -6.69
CA SER A 19 2.25 -0.75 -7.74
C SER A 19 2.89 -1.07 -9.09
N PHE A 20 2.06 -1.10 -10.13
CA PHE A 20 2.55 -1.09 -11.50
C PHE A 20 3.38 0.19 -11.73
N TYR A 21 4.51 0.05 -12.43
CA TYR A 21 5.38 1.15 -12.86
C TYR A 21 5.60 1.02 -14.38
N PRO A 22 5.16 2.00 -15.19
CA PRO A 22 5.33 1.96 -16.63
C PRO A 22 6.78 2.28 -16.99
N GLU A 23 7.60 1.24 -17.13
CA GLU A 23 9.01 1.37 -17.51
C GLU A 23 9.13 1.86 -18.97
N GLU A 24 9.98 2.85 -19.19
CA GLU A 24 10.25 3.42 -20.51
C GLU A 24 10.83 2.35 -21.46
N GLY A 25 10.28 2.25 -22.66
CA GLY A 25 10.64 1.26 -23.67
C GLY A 25 9.99 -0.13 -23.46
N SER A 26 9.11 -0.29 -22.46
CA SER A 26 8.31 -1.52 -22.31
C SER A 26 7.03 -1.47 -23.14
N ASP A 27 6.49 -2.64 -23.50
CA ASP A 27 5.19 -2.73 -24.21
C ASP A 27 4.04 -2.05 -23.44
N LEU A 28 4.19 -1.85 -22.13
CA LEU A 28 3.19 -1.27 -21.24
C LEU A 28 3.53 0.16 -20.79
N GLU A 29 4.52 0.82 -21.41
CA GLU A 29 4.95 2.18 -21.05
C GLU A 29 3.83 3.23 -21.14
N HIS A 30 2.81 2.98 -21.97
CA HIS A 30 1.70 3.87 -22.24
C HIS A 30 0.54 3.74 -21.23
N LEU A 31 0.64 2.79 -20.31
CA LEU A 31 -0.37 2.57 -19.27
C LEU A 31 -0.08 3.42 -18.03
N ASN A 32 -1.14 3.81 -17.33
CA ASN A 32 -1.01 4.55 -16.08
C ASN A 32 -0.82 3.59 -14.88
N PRO A 33 -0.03 3.98 -13.88
CA PRO A 33 -0.07 3.31 -12.58
C PRO A 33 -1.46 3.44 -11.95
N PRO A 34 -1.82 2.56 -10.99
CA PRO A 34 -3.07 2.72 -10.26
C PRO A 34 -3.11 4.08 -9.53
N PRO A 35 -4.31 4.67 -9.38
CA PRO A 35 -4.53 5.83 -8.52
C PRO A 35 -3.94 5.59 -7.13
N ILE A 36 -3.30 6.63 -6.57
CA ILE A 36 -2.52 6.46 -5.33
C ILE A 36 -3.41 6.11 -4.14
N ASP A 37 -4.60 6.69 -4.01
CA ASP A 37 -5.54 6.39 -2.94
C ASP A 37 -6.00 4.92 -3.01
N GLN A 38 -6.33 4.45 -4.20
CA GLN A 38 -6.70 3.05 -4.43
C GLN A 38 -5.54 2.13 -4.01
N TYR A 39 -4.31 2.49 -4.36
CA TYR A 39 -3.13 1.73 -3.96
C TYR A 39 -2.90 1.73 -2.43
N ARG A 40 -3.06 2.89 -1.76
CA ARG A 40 -2.97 2.99 -0.29
C ARG A 40 -4.03 2.12 0.40
N ARG A 41 -5.27 2.12 -0.10
CA ARG A 41 -6.34 1.22 0.40
C ARG A 41 -5.95 -0.25 0.25
N MET A 42 -5.33 -0.63 -0.87
CA MET A 42 -4.88 -2.01 -1.07
C MET A 42 -3.70 -2.39 -0.17
N GLN A 43 -2.79 -1.46 0.13
CA GLN A 43 -1.71 -1.67 1.11
C GLN A 43 -2.26 -1.96 2.51
N ILE A 44 -3.26 -1.19 2.96
CA ILE A 44 -3.95 -1.41 4.25
C ILE A 44 -4.68 -2.76 4.23
N ALA A 45 -5.51 -3.02 3.21
CA ALA A 45 -6.27 -4.27 3.14
C ALA A 45 -5.36 -5.51 3.12
N ARG A 46 -4.25 -5.46 2.38
CA ARG A 46 -3.24 -6.52 2.35
C ARG A 46 -2.66 -6.76 3.75
N PHE A 47 -2.27 -5.70 4.45
CA PHE A 47 -1.72 -5.82 5.80
C PHE A 47 -2.72 -6.46 6.76
N LEU A 48 -3.98 -6.01 6.77
CA LEU A 48 -5.00 -6.55 7.67
C LEU A 48 -5.26 -8.04 7.42
N ILE A 49 -5.25 -8.46 6.15
CA ILE A 49 -5.46 -9.88 5.77
C ILE A 49 -4.23 -10.71 6.10
N ASP A 50 -3.02 -10.27 5.72
CA ASP A 50 -1.79 -11.04 5.92
C ASP A 50 -1.45 -11.23 7.41
N GLU A 51 -1.88 -10.31 8.28
CA GLU A 51 -1.71 -10.37 9.74
C GLU A 51 -2.93 -10.96 10.49
N ASP A 52 -3.90 -11.54 9.77
CA ASP A 52 -5.14 -12.13 10.31
C ASP A 52 -5.97 -11.16 11.20
N ILE A 53 -5.89 -9.86 10.97
CA ILE A 53 -6.62 -8.81 11.71
C ILE A 53 -8.06 -8.67 11.19
N ALA A 54 -8.26 -8.77 9.87
CA ALA A 54 -9.57 -8.72 9.23
C ALA A 54 -9.57 -9.60 7.97
N ARG A 55 -10.74 -10.10 7.57
CA ARG A 55 -10.88 -10.88 6.34
C ARG A 55 -11.56 -10.08 5.25
N ALA A 56 -11.41 -10.53 4.00
CA ALA A 56 -12.08 -9.91 2.86
C ALA A 56 -13.62 -9.89 3.00
N GLU A 57 -14.18 -10.84 3.74
CA GLU A 57 -15.62 -10.92 4.00
C GLU A 57 -16.14 -9.81 4.94
N ASP A 58 -15.25 -9.19 5.73
CA ASP A 58 -15.58 -8.09 6.64
C ASP A 58 -15.49 -6.72 5.95
N MET A 59 -15.01 -6.68 4.70
CA MET A 59 -14.75 -5.45 3.96
C MET A 59 -15.93 -5.08 3.04
N GLU A 60 -16.23 -3.78 2.93
CA GLU A 60 -17.30 -3.27 2.06
C GLU A 60 -16.76 -2.41 0.92
N PHE A 61 -17.41 -2.52 -0.23
CA PHE A 61 -17.06 -1.81 -1.46
C PHE A 61 -18.25 -1.00 -1.94
N ASP A 62 -17.98 0.17 -2.52
CA ASP A 62 -19.01 0.94 -3.23
C ASP A 62 -19.37 0.34 -4.59
N GLU A 63 -20.35 0.94 -5.28
CA GLU A 63 -20.84 0.49 -6.59
C GLU A 63 -19.77 0.46 -7.69
N ASN A 64 -18.69 1.23 -7.52
CA ASN A 64 -17.55 1.28 -8.44
C ASN A 64 -16.44 0.30 -8.03
N GLY A 65 -16.68 -0.51 -6.99
CA GLY A 65 -15.71 -1.49 -6.48
C GLY A 65 -14.58 -0.86 -5.66
N ARG A 66 -14.72 0.39 -5.20
CA ARG A 66 -13.75 1.02 -4.30
C ARG A 66 -14.00 0.55 -2.88
N LEU A 67 -12.94 0.14 -2.19
CA LEU A 67 -12.98 -0.26 -0.79
C LEU A 67 -13.32 0.95 0.10
N ILE A 68 -14.45 0.91 0.78
CA ILE A 68 -14.95 2.00 1.64
C ILE A 68 -14.94 1.64 3.13
N TYR A 69 -14.89 0.35 3.47
CA TYR A 69 -14.81 -0.12 4.86
C TYR A 69 -13.88 -1.33 4.98
N PHE A 70 -13.00 -1.31 5.98
CA PHE A 70 -11.94 -2.31 6.18
C PHE A 70 -12.33 -3.45 7.13
N GLY A 71 -13.56 -3.48 7.66
CA GLY A 71 -13.96 -4.48 8.67
C GLY A 71 -13.43 -4.21 10.08
N ILE A 72 -12.87 -3.02 10.32
CA ILE A 72 -12.29 -2.63 11.62
C ILE A 72 -12.81 -1.27 12.09
N SER A 73 -12.64 -0.98 13.38
CA SER A 73 -12.98 0.34 13.94
C SER A 73 -12.10 1.45 13.35
N SER A 74 -12.62 2.68 13.29
CA SER A 74 -11.85 3.86 12.86
C SER A 74 -10.58 4.06 13.70
N LYS A 75 -10.67 3.84 15.02
CA LYS A 75 -9.53 3.91 15.93
C LYS A 75 -8.40 2.95 15.53
N LEU A 76 -8.75 1.69 15.25
CA LEU A 76 -7.76 0.69 14.83
C LEU A 76 -7.20 1.02 13.43
N LEU A 77 -8.02 1.51 12.52
CA LEU A 77 -7.56 1.98 11.21
C LEU A 77 -6.55 3.11 11.35
N ASP A 78 -6.81 4.07 12.24
CA ASP A 78 -5.87 5.16 12.53
C ASP A 78 -4.56 4.67 13.11
N GLU A 79 -4.59 3.72 14.05
CA GLU A 79 -3.38 3.09 14.61
C GLU A 79 -2.57 2.33 13.53
N VAL A 80 -3.25 1.63 12.63
CA VAL A 80 -2.63 0.91 11.51
C VAL A 80 -1.94 1.86 10.54
N ILE A 81 -2.60 2.98 10.18
CA ILE A 81 -2.03 4.01 9.33
C ILE A 81 -0.82 4.65 10.02
N GLU A 82 -0.97 5.04 11.29
CA GLU A 82 0.08 5.71 12.08
C GLU A 82 1.33 4.84 12.25
N SER A 83 1.16 3.51 12.27
CA SER A 83 2.30 2.59 12.35
C SER A 83 3.23 2.65 11.13
N GLY A 84 2.73 3.11 9.98
CA GLY A 84 3.47 3.11 8.70
C GLY A 84 3.71 1.73 8.07
N THR A 85 3.55 0.65 8.84
CA THR A 85 3.84 -0.74 8.45
C THR A 85 3.16 -1.19 7.15
N PRO A 86 1.87 -0.88 6.90
CA PRO A 86 1.20 -1.30 5.66
C PRO A 86 1.84 -0.74 4.38
N PHE A 87 2.50 0.41 4.48
CA PHE A 87 3.04 1.15 3.34
C PHE A 87 4.51 0.81 3.05
N MET A 88 5.14 0.04 3.92
CA MET A 88 6.51 -0.41 3.74
C MET A 88 6.61 -1.44 2.60
N THR A 89 7.78 -1.54 1.98
CA THR A 89 8.06 -2.64 1.06
C THR A 89 8.09 -3.94 1.85
N SER A 90 7.23 -4.90 1.47
CA SER A 90 7.28 -6.25 2.00
C SER A 90 8.24 -7.12 1.18
N GLY A 91 8.83 -8.10 1.84
CA GLY A 91 9.73 -9.07 1.22
C GLY A 91 10.00 -10.23 2.16
N CYS A 92 10.88 -11.14 1.75
CA CYS A 92 11.24 -12.30 2.57
C CYS A 92 11.65 -11.84 3.97
N LYS A 93 10.98 -12.38 4.99
CA LYS A 93 11.36 -12.19 6.39
C LYS A 93 12.75 -12.78 6.61
N GLY A 94 13.60 -12.01 7.26
CA GLY A 94 14.89 -12.43 7.78
C GLY A 94 14.71 -13.35 8.99
N LYS A 95 15.84 -13.81 9.53
CA LYS A 95 15.86 -14.73 10.68
C LYS A 95 15.27 -14.12 11.96
N ASP A 96 15.16 -12.80 12.01
CA ASP A 96 14.60 -11.99 13.09
C ASP A 96 13.13 -11.61 12.86
N GLY A 97 12.51 -12.08 11.77
CA GLY A 97 11.14 -11.75 11.39
C GLY A 97 10.99 -10.39 10.69
N THR A 98 12.06 -9.60 10.56
CA THR A 98 12.04 -8.31 9.86
C THR A 98 12.25 -8.50 8.35
N VAL A 99 11.80 -7.59 7.51
CA VAL A 99 11.96 -7.75 6.05
C VAL A 99 13.44 -7.67 5.67
N ALA A 100 14.01 -8.78 5.21
CA ALA A 100 15.40 -8.85 4.77
C ALA A 100 15.58 -8.45 3.29
N CYS A 101 14.49 -8.40 2.52
CA CYS A 101 14.50 -8.02 1.11
C CYS A 101 13.53 -6.86 0.87
N ASN A 102 13.98 -5.62 0.99
CA ASN A 102 13.13 -4.42 0.88
C ASN A 102 13.07 -3.81 -0.52
N ARG A 103 13.63 -4.49 -1.54
CA ARG A 103 13.71 -4.11 -2.98
C ARG A 103 13.46 -2.61 -3.20
N PRO A 104 14.40 -1.74 -2.79
CA PRO A 104 14.16 -0.32 -2.74
C PRO A 104 13.85 0.21 -4.14
N TYR A 105 12.83 1.08 -4.24
CA TYR A 105 12.47 1.77 -5.49
C TYR A 105 12.04 0.87 -6.65
N ALA A 106 11.63 -0.38 -6.38
CA ALA A 106 11.21 -1.32 -7.43
C ALA A 106 9.96 -0.89 -8.20
N ASN A 107 9.16 0.04 -7.66
CA ASN A 107 7.90 0.49 -8.26
C ASN A 107 7.73 2.02 -8.30
N SER A 108 8.79 2.76 -8.02
CA SER A 108 8.83 4.21 -8.10
C SER A 108 10.27 4.68 -8.10
N ARG A 109 10.59 5.74 -8.84
CA ARG A 109 11.89 6.40 -8.73
C ARG A 109 12.12 6.92 -7.30
N PRO A 110 13.37 7.02 -6.83
CA PRO A 110 13.68 7.75 -5.60
C PRO A 110 13.14 9.18 -5.69
N GLY A 111 12.54 9.67 -4.60
CA GLY A 111 11.99 11.03 -4.54
C GLY A 111 10.67 11.10 -3.79
N PRO A 112 9.93 12.21 -3.90
CA PRO A 112 8.73 12.46 -3.09
C PRO A 112 7.52 11.60 -3.47
N ARG A 113 7.54 10.94 -4.64
CA ARG A 113 6.44 10.12 -5.19
C ARG A 113 6.56 8.63 -4.86
N MET A 114 7.08 8.30 -3.67
CA MET A 114 7.25 6.90 -3.25
C MET A 114 5.91 6.21 -3.05
N ARG A 115 5.73 5.07 -3.72
CA ARG A 115 4.55 4.22 -3.54
C ARG A 115 4.76 3.17 -2.44
N ASN A 116 5.99 2.70 -2.23
CA ASN A 116 6.36 1.88 -1.08
C ASN A 116 7.60 2.44 -0.39
N TYR A 117 7.62 2.33 0.94
CA TYR A 117 8.72 2.81 1.75
C TYR A 117 9.68 1.65 2.08
N PRO A 118 10.93 1.66 1.62
CA PRO A 118 11.91 0.62 1.99
C PRO A 118 12.42 0.76 3.43
N PHE A 119 11.89 1.73 4.18
CA PHE A 119 12.18 2.10 5.56
C PHE A 119 10.88 2.44 6.30
N PRO A 120 10.87 2.46 7.64
CA PRO A 120 9.73 2.96 8.40
C PRO A 120 9.39 4.40 8.00
N PRO A 121 8.13 4.69 7.56
CA PRO A 121 7.72 6.05 7.21
C PRO A 121 7.93 7.03 8.38
N THR A 122 8.38 8.24 8.08
CA THR A 122 8.46 9.34 9.03
C THR A 122 7.07 9.94 9.29
N LYS A 123 6.94 10.88 10.24
CA LYS A 123 5.67 11.58 10.48
C LYS A 123 5.17 12.31 9.23
N ASP A 124 6.05 13.01 8.54
CA ASP A 124 5.73 13.73 7.30
C ASP A 124 5.25 12.75 6.21
N ASP A 125 5.84 11.55 6.14
CA ASP A 125 5.38 10.49 5.23
C ASP A 125 3.97 10.00 5.60
N ILE A 126 3.67 9.82 6.88
CA ILE A 126 2.33 9.44 7.36
C ILE A 126 1.30 10.54 7.01
N GLU A 127 1.65 11.81 7.21
CA GLU A 127 0.79 12.94 6.84
C GLU A 127 0.51 12.95 5.33
N LEU A 128 1.54 12.73 4.50
CA LEU A 128 1.39 12.59 3.06
C LEU A 128 0.49 11.40 2.69
N ILE A 129 0.66 10.24 3.32
CA ILE A 129 -0.16 9.05 3.07
C ILE A 129 -1.64 9.32 3.42
N ARG A 130 -1.90 10.02 4.53
CA ARG A 130 -3.27 10.41 4.91
C ARG A 130 -3.88 11.35 3.87
N ALA A 131 -3.13 12.37 3.45
CA ALA A 131 -3.58 13.28 2.41
C ALA A 131 -3.85 12.52 1.08
N GLN A 132 -2.98 11.59 0.70
CA GLN A 132 -3.18 10.72 -0.48
C GLN A 132 -4.45 9.87 -0.39
N LEU A 133 -4.78 9.32 0.77
CA LEU A 133 -6.01 8.54 0.99
C LEU A 133 -7.29 9.39 0.84
N GLU A 134 -7.20 10.67 1.19
CA GLU A 134 -8.30 11.65 1.15
C GLU A 134 -8.47 12.27 -0.24
N THR A 135 -7.39 12.79 -0.84
CA THR A 135 -7.45 13.57 -2.08
C THR A 135 -7.27 12.74 -3.35
N GLY A 136 -6.58 11.59 -3.26
CA GLY A 136 -6.17 10.82 -4.43
C GLY A 136 -5.03 11.43 -5.24
N GLU A 137 -4.37 12.46 -4.74
CA GLU A 137 -3.25 13.12 -5.41
C GLU A 137 -1.91 12.57 -4.92
N GLU A 138 -0.94 12.35 -5.81
CA GLU A 138 0.39 11.84 -5.42
C GLU A 138 1.14 12.81 -4.50
N LEU A 139 1.04 14.10 -4.78
CA LEU A 139 1.64 15.19 -4.01
C LEU A 139 0.56 16.26 -3.82
N PRO A 140 -0.26 16.16 -2.75
CA PRO A 140 -1.36 17.09 -2.47
C PRO A 140 -0.88 18.45 -1.93
N PHE A 141 0.44 18.63 -1.81
CA PHE A 141 1.10 19.85 -1.41
C PHE A 141 2.03 20.31 -2.53
N GLU A 142 2.23 21.62 -2.67
CA GLU A 142 3.22 22.16 -3.60
C GLU A 142 4.62 21.69 -3.17
N VAL A 143 5.19 20.75 -3.92
CA VAL A 143 6.58 20.34 -3.76
C VAL A 143 7.38 21.06 -4.84
N GLU A 144 8.24 22.01 -4.44
CA GLU A 144 9.27 22.53 -5.34
C GLU A 144 10.23 21.38 -5.68
N ILE A 145 10.04 20.78 -6.85
CA ILE A 145 10.97 19.81 -7.41
C ILE A 145 12.13 20.62 -8.03
N SER A 146 13.20 20.84 -7.26
CA SER A 146 14.47 21.43 -7.75
C SER A 146 15.28 20.45 -8.57
#